data_AF-A0A293LUZ0-F1
#
_entry.id   AF-A0A293LUZ0-F1
#
_cell.length_a   1.000
_cell.length_b   1.000
_cell.length_c   1.000
_cell.angle_alpha   90.00
_cell.angle_beta   90.00
_cell.angle_gamma   90.00
#
_symmetry.space_group_name_H-M   'P 1'
#
loop_
_entity.id
_entity.type
_entity.pdbx_description
1 polymer ?
#
loop_
_entity_poly.entity_id
_entity_poly.type
_entity_poly.pdbx_seq_one_letter_code
_entity_poly.pdbx_strand_id
1 'polypeptide(L)'
;MLQVHLGNSVYVAEDKLDVIKDAKSDSLFCREISRTLWAPSELIGRSLTGEAPRRVRKEEALPKKALSPQKLSAVQNAFNRFVDETAPQPTVNDTEEEKTKKEKNKVLRKSSFRTHMR
;
A
#
# COMPACT_ATOMS: atom_id res chain seq x y z
N MET A 1 20.62 19.09 -9.79
CA MET A 1 19.35 18.49 -9.32
C MET A 1 19.58 17.01 -9.15
N LEU A 2 19.39 16.49 -7.95
CA LEU A 2 19.51 15.06 -7.68
C LEU A 2 18.24 14.35 -8.13
N GLN A 3 18.40 13.14 -8.65
CA GLN A 3 17.29 12.30 -9.11
C GLN A 3 17.32 10.98 -8.34
N VAL A 4 16.15 10.55 -7.89
CA VAL A 4 15.94 9.28 -7.20
C VAL A 4 15.34 8.29 -8.20
N HIS A 5 15.95 7.11 -8.30
CA HIS A 5 15.46 6.01 -9.12
C HIS A 5 14.36 5.24 -8.38
N LEU A 6 13.20 5.09 -9.01
CA LEU A 6 12.05 4.36 -8.45
C LEU A 6 11.89 2.94 -9.05
N GLY A 7 12.83 2.51 -9.89
CA GLY A 7 12.76 1.26 -10.66
C GLY A 7 12.32 1.46 -12.11
N ASN A 8 12.53 0.45 -12.97
CA ASN A 8 12.15 0.44 -14.40
C ASN A 8 12.60 1.69 -15.19
N SER A 9 13.79 2.21 -14.90
CA SER A 9 14.32 3.46 -15.48
C SER A 9 13.42 4.69 -15.28
N VAL A 10 12.59 4.69 -14.24
CA VAL A 10 11.75 5.81 -13.84
C VAL A 10 12.47 6.59 -12.74
N TYR A 11 12.54 7.91 -12.91
CA TYR A 11 13.25 8.83 -12.01
C TYR A 11 12.34 9.97 -11.58
N VAL A 12 12.52 10.44 -10.34
CA VAL A 12 11.84 11.61 -9.78
C VAL A 12 12.88 12.52 -9.15
N ALA A 13 12.66 13.84 -9.21
CA ALA A 13 13.52 14.80 -8.52
C ALA A 13 13.45 14.58 -7.00
N GLU A 14 14.61 14.55 -6.34
CA GLU A 14 14.71 14.29 -4.90
C GLU A 14 13.86 15.25 -4.07
N ASP A 15 13.98 16.56 -4.33
CA ASP A 15 13.23 17.61 -3.63
C ASP A 15 11.70 17.39 -3.69
N LYS A 16 11.20 16.86 -4.81
CA LYS A 16 9.77 16.55 -4.96
C LYS A 16 9.41 15.32 -4.17
N LEU A 17 10.26 14.30 -4.18
CA LEU A 17 10.01 13.06 -3.46
C LEU A 17 9.99 13.31 -1.94
N ASP A 18 10.86 14.17 -1.43
CA ASP A 18 10.92 14.49 -0.01
C ASP A 18 9.63 15.18 0.48
N VAL A 19 9.10 16.14 -0.29
CA VAL A 19 7.80 16.75 0.02
C VAL A 19 6.66 15.72 -0.01
N ILE A 20 6.72 14.73 -0.90
CA ILE A 20 5.68 13.70 -1.05
C ILE A 20 5.74 12.69 0.10
N LYS A 21 6.93 12.40 0.66
CA LYS A 21 7.08 11.49 1.81
C LYS A 21 6.38 12.00 3.06
N ASP A 22 6.19 13.31 3.20
CA ASP A 22 5.45 13.92 4.30
C ASP A 22 3.92 13.86 4.11
N ALA A 23 3.43 13.08 3.14
CA ALA A 23 2.00 12.93 2.90
C ALA A 23 1.26 12.36 4.13
N LYS A 24 0.10 12.96 4.45
CA LYS A 24 -0.71 12.60 5.62
C LYS A 24 -1.47 11.27 5.49
N SER A 25 -1.54 10.70 4.29
CA SER A 25 -2.25 9.46 4.03
C SER A 25 -1.75 8.77 2.76
N ASP A 26 -1.95 7.46 2.69
CA ASP A 26 -1.61 6.61 1.55
C ASP A 26 -2.21 7.13 0.24
N SER A 27 -3.45 7.59 0.30
CA SER A 27 -4.17 8.13 -0.85
C SER A 27 -3.58 9.45 -1.35
N LEU A 28 -3.12 10.32 -0.45
CA LEU A 28 -2.45 11.56 -0.81
C LEU A 28 -1.07 11.28 -1.39
N PHE A 29 -0.31 10.37 -0.78
CA PHE A 29 0.97 9.92 -1.31
C PHE A 29 0.83 9.40 -2.74
N CYS A 30 -0.07 8.42 -2.95
CA CYS A 30 -0.31 7.82 -4.26
C CYS A 30 -0.73 8.85 -5.30
N ARG A 31 -1.52 9.85 -4.91
CA ARG A 31 -1.94 10.93 -5.80
C ARG A 31 -0.76 11.81 -6.20
N GLU A 32 0.02 12.30 -5.25
CA GLU A 32 1.12 13.22 -5.55
C GLU A 32 2.26 12.55 -6.33
N ILE A 33 2.64 11.32 -5.96
CA ILE A 33 3.65 10.56 -6.74
C ILE A 33 3.15 10.26 -8.16
N SER A 34 1.86 10.02 -8.35
CA SER A 34 1.31 9.84 -9.71
C SER A 34 1.40 11.15 -10.51
N ARG A 35 1.18 12.31 -9.89
CA ARG A 35 1.28 13.60 -10.57
C ARG A 35 2.71 13.96 -10.98
N THR A 36 3.73 13.41 -10.32
CA THR A 36 5.13 13.60 -10.74
C THR A 36 5.52 12.71 -11.92
N LEU A 37 4.93 11.53 -12.03
CA LEU A 37 5.26 10.54 -13.06
C LEU A 37 4.49 10.71 -14.37
N TRP A 38 3.26 11.23 -14.32
CA TRP A 38 2.43 11.42 -15.51
C TRP A 38 2.04 12.89 -15.69
N ALA A 39 2.12 13.35 -16.94
CA ALA A 39 1.47 14.60 -17.31
C ALA A 39 -0.07 14.40 -17.31
N PRO A 40 -0.88 15.45 -17.04
CA PRO A 40 -2.34 15.34 -17.06
C PRO A 40 -2.89 14.76 -18.37
N SER A 41 -2.29 15.13 -19.50
CA SER A 41 -2.64 14.61 -20.83
C SER A 41 -2.39 13.10 -20.99
N GLU A 42 -1.44 12.52 -20.25
CA GLU A 42 -1.17 11.08 -20.27
C GLU A 42 -2.20 10.27 -19.47
N LEU A 43 -2.90 10.91 -18.53
CA LEU A 43 -3.91 10.28 -17.67
C LEU A 43 -5.32 10.31 -18.28
N ILE A 44 -5.63 11.31 -19.11
CA ILE A 44 -6.93 11.45 -19.76
C ILE A 44 -7.20 10.24 -20.66
N GLY A 45 -8.41 9.68 -20.56
CA GLY A 45 -8.83 8.55 -21.39
C GLY A 45 -8.10 7.23 -21.08
N ARG A 46 -7.36 7.15 -19.97
CA ARG A 46 -6.67 5.94 -19.54
C ARG A 46 -7.32 5.31 -18.30
N SER A 47 -7.03 4.04 -18.08
CA SER A 47 -7.38 3.29 -16.87
C SER A 47 -6.17 2.53 -16.34
N LEU A 48 -6.29 2.07 -15.09
CA LEU A 48 -5.23 1.34 -14.40
C LEU A 48 -4.81 0.07 -15.16
N THR A 49 -5.79 -0.77 -15.53
CA THR A 49 -5.55 -2.07 -16.17
C THR A 49 -5.82 -2.07 -17.68
N GLY A 50 -6.48 -1.05 -18.21
CA GLY A 50 -6.98 -1.06 -19.58
C GLY A 50 -8.25 -1.90 -19.78
N GLU A 51 -8.80 -2.53 -18.74
CA GLU A 51 -9.99 -3.36 -18.89
C GLU A 51 -11.30 -2.56 -18.85
N ALA A 52 -12.29 -2.99 -19.62
CA ALA A 52 -13.65 -2.49 -19.51
C ALA A 52 -14.27 -2.89 -18.16
N PRO A 53 -14.97 -1.98 -17.47
CA PRO A 53 -15.61 -2.29 -16.20
C PRO A 53 -16.63 -3.41 -16.36
N ARG A 54 -16.61 -4.39 -15.43
CA ARG A 54 -17.47 -5.59 -15.51
C ARG A 54 -18.97 -5.26 -15.67
N ARG A 55 -19.42 -4.14 -15.10
CA ARG A 55 -20.82 -3.67 -15.14
C ARG A 55 -21.29 -3.28 -16.55
N VAL A 56 -20.42 -2.71 -17.38
CA VAL A 56 -20.74 -2.20 -18.73
C VAL A 56 -20.19 -3.10 -19.85
N ARG A 57 -19.66 -4.28 -19.51
CA ARG A 57 -19.16 -5.25 -20.52
C ARG A 57 -20.24 -5.71 -21.51
N LYS A 58 -21.52 -5.71 -21.12
CA LYS A 58 -22.64 -6.07 -21.98
C LYS A 58 -23.04 -4.97 -22.96
N GLU A 59 -22.65 -3.74 -22.67
CA GLU A 59 -22.97 -2.54 -23.47
C GLU A 59 -21.87 -2.21 -24.50
N GLU A 60 -20.93 -3.15 -24.74
CA GLU A 60 -19.80 -2.98 -25.66
C GLU A 60 -18.96 -1.72 -25.40
N ALA A 61 -18.93 -1.25 -24.16
CA ALA A 61 -18.19 -0.07 -23.78
C ALA A 61 -16.69 -0.25 -24.09
N LEU A 62 -16.14 0.66 -24.90
CA LEU A 62 -14.74 0.60 -25.32
C LEU A 62 -13.80 0.69 -24.10
N PRO A 63 -12.84 -0.24 -23.95
CA PRO A 63 -11.85 -0.16 -22.90
C PRO A 63 -10.98 1.08 -23.05
N LYS A 64 -10.71 1.75 -21.94
CA LYS A 64 -9.70 2.83 -21.88
C LYS A 64 -8.31 2.23 -22.04
N LYS A 65 -7.35 3.01 -22.53
CA LYS A 65 -5.95 2.55 -22.65
C LYS A 65 -5.33 2.36 -21.26
N ALA A 66 -4.54 1.31 -21.07
CA ALA A 66 -3.82 1.08 -19.82
C ALA A 66 -2.78 2.18 -19.53
N LEU A 67 -2.53 2.44 -18.25
CA LEU A 67 -1.36 3.19 -17.80
C LEU A 67 -0.08 2.40 -18.09
N SER A 68 1.06 3.12 -18.14
CA SER A 68 2.36 2.47 -18.36
C SER A 68 2.69 1.54 -17.19
N PRO A 69 2.87 0.22 -17.41
CA PRO A 69 3.18 -0.73 -16.34
C PRO A 69 4.48 -0.39 -15.61
N GLN A 70 5.46 0.15 -16.34
CA GLN A 70 6.75 0.57 -15.77
C GLN A 70 6.58 1.67 -14.73
N LYS A 71 5.79 2.71 -15.06
CA LYS A 71 5.49 3.82 -14.14
C LYS A 71 4.59 3.36 -12.98
N LEU A 72 3.65 2.43 -13.21
CA LEU A 72 2.85 1.83 -12.13
C LEU A 72 3.71 1.06 -11.12
N SER A 73 4.64 0.25 -11.60
CA SER A 73 5.59 -0.45 -10.73
C SER A 73 6.50 0.52 -9.97
N ALA A 74 6.89 1.64 -10.59
CA ALA A 74 7.63 2.70 -9.89
C ALA A 74 6.80 3.35 -8.75
N VAL A 75 5.51 3.62 -8.97
CA VAL A 75 4.60 4.07 -7.90
C VAL A 75 4.53 3.05 -6.78
N GLN A 76 4.38 1.77 -7.12
CA GLN A 76 4.29 0.70 -6.13
C GLN A 76 5.56 0.61 -5.28
N ASN A 77 6.74 0.69 -5.90
CA ASN A 77 8.02 0.69 -5.18
C ASN A 77 8.14 1.89 -4.23
N ALA A 78 7.78 3.09 -4.71
CA ALA A 78 7.79 4.30 -3.89
C ALA A 78 6.80 4.19 -2.71
N PHE A 79 5.61 3.62 -2.95
CA PHE A 79 4.60 3.44 -1.92
C PHE A 79 5.01 2.41 -0.87
N ASN A 80 5.56 1.26 -1.28
CA ASN A 80 6.08 0.27 -0.34
C ASN A 80 7.13 0.90 0.59
N ARG A 81 8.04 1.70 0.01
CA ARG A 81 9.04 2.41 0.79
C ARG A 81 8.43 3.42 1.78
N PHE A 82 7.40 4.16 1.35
CA PHE A 82 6.67 5.08 2.22
C PHE A 82 5.97 4.35 3.37
N VAL A 83 5.36 3.19 3.11
CA VAL A 83 4.73 2.36 4.14
C VAL A 83 5.77 1.83 5.12
N ASP A 84 6.92 1.37 4.64
CA ASP A 84 8.01 0.87 5.49
C ASP A 84 8.57 1.98 6.41
N GLU A 85 8.67 3.22 5.90
CA GLU A 85 9.16 4.37 6.66
C GLU A 85 8.12 4.93 7.65
N THR A 86 6.82 4.79 7.36
CA THR A 86 5.73 5.27 8.22
C THR A 86 5.20 4.21 9.17
N ALA A 87 5.61 2.95 9.02
CA ALA A 87 5.24 1.86 9.91
C ALA A 87 5.69 2.16 11.36
N PRO A 88 4.83 1.94 12.36
CA PRO A 88 5.23 2.04 13.76
C PRO A 88 6.39 1.09 14.02
N GLN A 89 7.54 1.65 14.40
CA GLN A 89 8.67 0.84 14.84
C GLN A 89 8.24 0.08 16.09
N PRO A 90 8.51 -1.24 16.20
CA PRO A 90 8.16 -2.00 17.39
C PRO A 90 8.89 -1.37 18.58
N THR A 91 8.13 -0.71 19.45
CA THR A 91 8.64 -0.27 20.74
C THR A 91 9.00 -1.51 21.53
N VAL A 92 10.25 -1.55 22.01
CA VAL A 92 10.90 -2.72 22.65
C VAL A 92 10.22 -3.18 23.95
N ASN A 93 9.08 -2.58 24.34
CA ASN A 93 8.45 -2.74 25.65
C ASN A 93 7.23 -3.69 25.67
N ASP A 94 6.71 -4.15 24.53
CA ASP A 94 5.45 -4.93 24.51
C ASP A 94 5.63 -6.45 24.49
N THR A 95 6.86 -6.95 24.62
CA THR A 95 7.15 -8.39 24.41
C THR A 95 6.82 -9.27 25.63
N GLU A 96 6.65 -8.71 26.83
CA GLU A 96 6.42 -9.51 28.05
C GLU A 96 4.95 -9.66 28.45
N GLU A 97 4.08 -8.69 28.16
CA GLU A 97 2.67 -8.77 28.61
C GLU A 97 1.80 -9.70 27.76
N GLU A 98 2.10 -9.88 26.47
CA GLU A 98 1.26 -10.68 25.58
C GLU A 98 1.44 -12.20 25.75
N LYS A 99 2.60 -12.63 26.24
CA LYS A 99 2.89 -14.05 26.51
C LYS A 99 2.12 -14.56 27.73
N THR A 100 1.96 -13.74 28.77
CA THR A 100 1.27 -14.14 30.00
C THR A 100 -0.24 -14.25 29.83
N LYS A 101 -0.86 -13.44 28.94
CA LYS A 101 -2.30 -13.53 28.62
C LYS A 101 -2.65 -14.82 27.86
N LYS A 102 -1.82 -15.25 26.91
CA LYS A 102 -2.05 -16.50 26.16
C LYS A 102 -1.93 -17.75 27.05
N GLU A 103 -0.96 -17.78 27.96
CA GLU A 103 -0.78 -18.91 28.88
C GLU A 103 -1.94 -19.02 29.88
N LYS A 104 -2.36 -17.89 30.48
CA LYS A 104 -3.50 -17.85 31.42
C LYS A 104 -4.82 -18.30 30.77
N ASN A 105 -5.07 -17.92 29.51
CA ASN A 105 -6.29 -18.33 28.79
C ASN A 105 -6.29 -19.82 28.43
N LYS A 106 -5.12 -20.41 28.18
CA LYS A 106 -4.98 -21.85 27.91
C LYS A 106 -5.19 -22.69 29.17
N VAL A 107 -4.74 -22.20 30.33
CA VAL A 107 -4.95 -22.86 31.63
C VAL A 107 -6.43 -22.78 32.04
N LEU A 108 -7.07 -21.62 31.88
CA LEU A 108 -8.49 -21.43 32.23
C LEU A 108 -9.42 -22.32 31.39
N ARG A 109 -9.12 -22.49 30.10
CA ARG A 109 -9.90 -23.37 29.22
C ARG A 109 -9.72 -24.86 29.55
N LYS A 110 -8.60 -25.28 30.13
CA LYS A 110 -8.36 -26.69 30.49
C LYS A 110 -9.00 -27.09 31.82
N SER A 111 -9.16 -26.17 32.77
CA SER A 111 -9.81 -26.49 34.06
C SER A 111 -11.33 -26.64 33.93
N SER A 112 -11.96 -25.93 32.99
CA SER A 112 -13.42 -25.95 32.81
C SER A 112 -13.97 -27.27 32.26
N PHE A 113 -13.16 -28.06 31.54
CA PHE A 113 -13.58 -29.37 31.00
C PHE A 113 -13.52 -30.53 32.01
N ARG A 114 -13.02 -30.33 33.23
CA ARG A 114 -12.79 -31.43 34.18
C ARG A 114 -13.91 -31.66 35.21
N THR A 115 -15.03 -30.94 35.13
CA THR A 115 -16.04 -30.93 36.21
C THR A 115 -17.36 -31.68 35.94
N HIS A 116 -17.50 -32.45 34.86
CA HIS A 116 -18.74 -33.21 34.59
C HIS A 116 -18.49 -34.67 34.19
N MET A 117 -17.84 -35.43 35.07
CA MET A 117 -18.01 -36.89 35.13
C MET A 117 -18.15 -37.32 36.58
N ARG A 118 -19.40 -37.36 37.03
CA ARG A 118 -19.89 -38.24 38.09
C ARG A 118 -20.93 -39.15 37.46
#